data_AF-A0A952HT51-F1
#
_entry.id   AF-A0A952HT51-F1
#
_cell.length_a   1.000
_cell.length_b   1.000
_cell.length_c   1.000
_cell.angle_alpha   90.00
_cell.angle_beta   90.00
_cell.angle_gamma   90.00
#
_symmetry.space_group_name_H-M   'P 1'
#
loop_
_entity.id
_entity.type
_entity.pdbx_description
1 polymer ?
#
loop_
_entity_poly.entity_id
_entity_poly.type
_entity_poly.pdbx_seq_one_letter_code
_entity_poly.pdbx_strand_id
1 'polypeptide(L)'
;MPGRGVSRQSKSRGIIECWSLFGVLMNSIVVHQARRHNLKSIDVFFPCNALSVVTGVSGSGKSSLAFDVLFQAGRQAYLQAIGLLGELSEDQGYERIDGLRPTIAVKQGITRQSNPRSVVGTRTGSLSLLAALFADHHNQLDLGNPPKRSSHFLFNSPQGMCLQ
;
A
#
# COMPACT_ATOMS: atom_id res chain seq x y z
N MET A 1 30.45 41.82 -38.73
CA MET A 1 30.24 40.36 -38.89
C MET A 1 31.57 39.64 -38.69
N PRO A 2 31.66 38.44 -38.09
CA PRO A 2 30.86 37.80 -37.03
C PRO A 2 31.65 37.81 -35.68
N GLY A 3 31.09 37.74 -34.47
CA GLY A 3 29.98 36.92 -34.01
C GLY A 3 30.45 35.57 -33.44
N ARG A 4 31.33 35.54 -32.43
CA ARG A 4 31.65 34.28 -31.70
C ARG A 4 30.66 34.08 -30.56
N GLY A 5 29.57 33.37 -30.87
CA GLY A 5 28.71 32.79 -29.86
C GLY A 5 29.47 31.71 -29.09
N VAL A 6 29.78 31.98 -27.83
CA VAL A 6 30.17 30.93 -26.89
C VAL A 6 28.88 30.30 -26.40
N SER A 7 28.64 29.08 -26.88
CA SER A 7 27.56 28.21 -26.45
C SER A 7 27.62 28.01 -24.94
N ARG A 8 26.62 28.54 -24.22
CA ARG A 8 26.29 28.10 -22.87
C ARG A 8 25.76 26.66 -22.95
N GLN A 9 26.65 25.68 -22.94
CA GLN A 9 26.28 24.31 -22.65
C GLN A 9 25.85 24.24 -21.19
N SER A 10 24.55 24.04 -21.01
CA SER A 10 23.87 23.74 -19.75
C SER A 10 24.55 22.55 -19.08
N LYS A 11 25.23 22.82 -17.96
CA LYS A 11 25.93 21.84 -17.13
C LYS A 11 24.93 21.19 -16.18
N SER A 12 24.05 20.33 -16.70
CA SER A 12 23.09 19.53 -15.91
C SER A 12 23.57 18.11 -15.58
N ARG A 13 24.89 17.87 -15.63
CA ARG A 13 25.50 16.53 -15.42
C ARG A 13 25.74 16.14 -13.96
N GLY A 14 25.31 16.94 -12.98
CA GLY A 14 25.69 16.75 -11.58
C GLY A 14 24.89 15.70 -10.79
N ILE A 15 23.67 15.35 -11.20
CA ILE A 15 22.80 14.46 -10.40
C ILE A 15 22.96 12.99 -10.79
N ILE A 16 23.36 12.70 -12.03
CA ILE A 16 23.43 11.31 -12.55
C ILE A 16 24.79 10.65 -12.24
N GLU A 17 25.90 11.41 -12.14
CA GLU A 17 27.22 10.81 -11.87
C GLU A 17 27.43 10.39 -10.40
N CYS A 18 26.65 10.92 -9.45
CA CYS A 18 26.71 10.49 -8.05
C CYS A 18 26.22 9.04 -7.85
N TRP A 19 25.55 8.47 -8.86
CA TRP A 19 24.98 7.11 -8.84
C TRP A 19 26.02 6.01 -9.07
N SER A 20 27.13 6.33 -9.76
CA SER A 20 28.15 5.34 -10.10
C SER A 20 29.03 4.98 -8.89
N LEU A 21 29.27 5.92 -7.98
CA LEU A 21 30.11 5.71 -6.78
C LEU A 21 29.37 5.06 -5.60
N PHE A 22 28.05 4.94 -5.68
CA PHE A 22 27.21 4.15 -4.74
C PHE A 22 26.75 2.83 -5.38
N GLY A 23 27.48 2.33 -6.37
CA GLY A 23 27.22 1.04 -6.98
C GLY A 23 27.47 -0.13 -6.03
N VAL A 24 26.52 -1.08 -6.06
CA VAL A 24 26.72 -2.54 -5.89
C VAL A 24 26.39 -3.18 -4.52
N LEU A 25 25.99 -2.46 -3.45
CA LEU A 25 25.60 -3.13 -2.19
C LEU A 25 24.30 -2.68 -1.51
N MET A 26 23.54 -1.73 -2.06
CA MET A 26 22.39 -1.15 -1.36
C MET A 26 21.07 -1.52 -2.03
N ASN A 27 20.33 -2.38 -1.34
CA ASN A 27 18.94 -2.75 -1.58
C ASN A 27 18.11 -1.50 -1.97
N SER A 28 17.55 -1.44 -3.18
CA SER A 28 16.82 -0.26 -3.69
C SER A 28 15.69 -0.62 -4.65
N ILE A 29 14.67 0.25 -4.72
CA ILE A 29 13.57 0.16 -5.68
C ILE A 29 13.84 1.14 -6.83
N VAL A 30 13.85 0.65 -8.06
CA VAL A 30 14.07 1.47 -9.27
C VAL A 30 12.85 1.37 -10.16
N VAL A 31 12.25 2.50 -10.52
CA VAL A 31 11.11 2.60 -11.42
C VAL A 31 11.58 3.22 -12.73
N HIS A 32 11.38 2.51 -13.83
CA HIS A 32 11.75 2.96 -15.17
C HIS A 32 10.52 3.43 -15.96
N GLN A 33 10.61 4.62 -16.53
CA GLN A 33 9.65 5.21 -17.48
C GLN A 33 8.19 5.13 -16.99
N ALA A 34 7.92 5.57 -15.76
CA ALA A 34 6.57 5.62 -15.21
C ALA A 34 5.71 6.68 -15.95
N ARG A 35 4.58 6.23 -16.49
CA ARG A 35 3.72 6.96 -17.44
C ARG A 35 2.24 6.98 -17.05
N ARG A 36 1.87 6.45 -15.87
CA ARG A 36 0.47 6.40 -15.46
C ARG A 36 -0.10 7.80 -15.18
N HIS A 37 -1.22 8.13 -15.79
CA HIS A 37 -1.91 9.42 -15.67
C HIS A 37 -1.04 10.63 -16.07
N ASN A 38 -0.72 11.53 -15.14
CA ASN A 38 0.02 12.77 -15.41
C ASN A 38 1.55 12.58 -15.37
N LEU A 39 2.03 11.34 -15.24
CA LEU A 39 3.46 11.04 -15.19
C LEU A 39 4.07 11.12 -16.60
N LYS A 40 5.16 11.88 -16.73
CA LYS A 40 5.83 12.16 -18.00
C LYS A 40 7.03 11.24 -18.23
N SER A 41 6.81 9.93 -18.17
CA SER A 41 7.86 8.92 -18.36
C SER A 41 9.07 9.13 -17.44
N ILE A 42 8.81 9.21 -16.14
CA ILE A 42 9.85 9.52 -15.16
C ILE A 42 10.58 8.26 -14.71
N ASP A 43 11.88 8.39 -14.49
CA ASP A 43 12.70 7.40 -13.82
C ASP A 43 12.90 7.83 -12.36
N VAL A 44 12.58 6.94 -11.42
CA VAL A 44 12.64 7.23 -9.97
C VAL A 44 13.33 6.11 -9.23
N PHE A 45 14.04 6.48 -8.17
CA PHE A 45 14.70 5.55 -7.28
C PHE A 45 14.31 5.82 -5.83
N PHE A 46 14.16 4.74 -5.08
CA PHE A 46 13.93 4.79 -3.65
C PHE A 46 14.91 3.85 -2.93
N PRO A 47 15.65 4.34 -1.91
CA PRO A 47 16.44 3.47 -1.06
C PRO A 47 15.53 2.54 -0.24
N CYS A 48 15.84 1.24 -0.18
CA CYS A 48 15.12 0.33 0.71
C CYS A 48 15.48 0.63 2.17
N ASN A 49 14.56 0.27 3.07
CA ASN A 49 14.73 0.39 4.52
C ASN A 49 14.94 1.85 4.99
N ALA A 50 14.47 2.80 4.20
CA ALA A 50 14.47 4.22 4.51
C ALA A 50 13.06 4.80 4.34
N LEU A 51 12.75 5.84 5.11
CA LEU A 51 11.51 6.61 4.94
C LEU A 51 11.67 7.56 3.75
N SER A 52 11.08 7.18 2.62
CA SER A 52 11.03 8.03 1.42
C SER A 52 9.73 8.83 1.38
N VAL A 53 9.84 10.14 1.20
CA VAL A 53 8.68 11.05 1.13
C VAL A 53 8.57 11.64 -0.27
N VAL A 54 7.42 11.46 -0.91
CA VAL A 54 7.11 12.04 -2.22
C VAL A 54 6.30 13.33 -2.02
N THR A 55 6.89 14.48 -2.36
CA THR A 55 6.28 15.81 -2.17
C THR A 55 6.06 16.54 -3.51
N GLY A 56 5.32 17.65 -3.47
CA GLY A 56 5.04 18.48 -4.65
C GLY A 56 3.61 19.06 -4.69
N VAL A 57 3.38 19.98 -5.62
CA VAL A 57 2.08 20.69 -5.79
C VAL A 57 0.93 19.75 -6.13
N SER A 58 -0.30 20.08 -5.77
CA SER A 58 -1.48 19.28 -6.13
C SER A 58 -1.51 18.97 -7.63
N GLY A 59 -1.89 17.75 -8.00
CA GLY A 59 -1.90 17.31 -9.40
C GLY A 59 -0.55 16.91 -10.01
N SER A 60 0.59 17.09 -9.33
CA SER A 60 1.92 16.73 -9.89
C SER A 60 2.19 15.23 -10.11
N GLY A 61 1.23 14.34 -9.87
CA GLY A 61 1.39 12.89 -10.07
C GLY A 61 1.91 12.09 -8.87
N LYS A 62 2.07 12.69 -7.68
CA LYS A 62 2.52 12.00 -6.44
C LYS A 62 1.70 10.75 -6.12
N SER A 63 0.37 10.91 -6.06
CA SER A 63 -0.55 9.81 -5.78
C SER A 63 -0.51 8.76 -6.89
N SER A 64 -0.32 9.18 -8.15
CA SER A 64 -0.19 8.25 -9.26
C SER A 64 1.10 7.43 -9.19
N LEU A 65 2.22 8.05 -8.83
CA LEU A 65 3.46 7.31 -8.60
C LEU A 65 3.34 6.35 -7.42
N ALA A 66 2.78 6.79 -6.29
CA ALA A 66 2.71 5.99 -5.07
C ALA A 66 1.66 4.87 -5.14
N PHE A 67 0.44 5.17 -5.58
CA PHE A 67 -0.69 4.25 -5.52
C PHE A 67 -0.94 3.55 -6.86
N ASP A 68 -0.92 4.28 -7.97
CA ASP A 68 -1.30 3.73 -9.28
C ASP A 68 -0.14 2.95 -9.93
N VAL A 69 1.12 3.30 -9.61
CA VAL A 69 2.32 2.62 -10.11
C VAL A 69 2.88 1.69 -9.04
N LEU A 70 3.50 2.22 -7.97
CA LEU A 70 4.24 1.40 -7.01
C LEU A 70 3.36 0.36 -6.28
N PHE A 71 2.25 0.80 -5.69
CA PHE A 71 1.36 -0.11 -4.96
C PHE A 71 0.68 -1.12 -5.88
N GLN A 72 0.20 -0.70 -7.06
CA GLN A 72 -0.48 -1.61 -7.97
C GLN A 72 0.50 -2.66 -8.52
N ALA A 73 1.71 -2.26 -8.93
CA ALA A 73 2.74 -3.18 -9.39
C ALA A 73 3.13 -4.19 -8.29
N GLY A 74 3.37 -3.73 -7.06
CA GLY A 74 3.76 -4.60 -5.96
C GLY A 74 2.64 -5.55 -5.54
N ARG A 75 1.39 -5.09 -5.60
CA ARG A 75 0.20 -5.94 -5.38
C ARG A 75 0.07 -7.00 -6.48
N GLN A 76 0.24 -6.63 -7.74
CA GLN A 76 0.14 -7.56 -8.87
C GLN A 76 1.22 -8.63 -8.82
N ALA A 77 2.49 -8.23 -8.63
CA ALA A 77 3.61 -9.16 -8.50
C ALA A 77 3.38 -10.16 -7.35
N TYR A 78 2.87 -9.71 -6.21
CA TYR A 78 2.54 -10.59 -5.09
C TYR A 78 1.40 -11.57 -5.44
N LEU A 79 0.31 -11.09 -6.03
CA LEU A 79 -0.83 -11.94 -6.41
C LEU A 79 -0.47 -12.97 -7.48
N GLN A 80 0.41 -12.61 -8.42
CA GLN A 80 0.96 -13.53 -9.41
C GLN A 80 1.83 -14.60 -8.75
N ALA A 81 2.71 -14.22 -7.82
CA ALA A 81 3.58 -15.16 -7.13
C ALA A 81 2.81 -16.23 -6.32
N ILE A 82 1.62 -15.91 -5.83
CA ILE A 82 0.74 -16.86 -5.11
C ILE A 82 -0.27 -17.58 -6.02
N GLY A 83 -0.22 -17.36 -7.34
CA GLY A 83 -1.09 -18.03 -8.31
C GLY A 83 -2.54 -17.54 -8.32
N LEU A 84 -2.84 -16.39 -7.71
CA LEU A 84 -4.18 -15.80 -7.69
C LEU A 84 -4.48 -14.90 -8.91
N LEU A 85 -3.46 -14.56 -9.68
CA LEU A 85 -3.57 -13.71 -10.86
C LEU A 85 -2.79 -14.33 -12.01
N GLY A 86 -3.42 -14.43 -13.18
CA GLY A 86 -2.76 -14.84 -14.41
C GLY A 86 -1.81 -13.77 -14.95
N GLU A 87 -1.16 -14.09 -16.07
CA GLU A 87 -0.38 -13.11 -16.83
C GLU A 87 -1.29 -11.97 -17.28
N LEU A 88 -0.83 -10.74 -17.05
CA LEU A 88 -1.57 -9.53 -17.44
C LEU A 88 -1.02 -9.04 -18.78
N SER A 89 -1.92 -8.85 -19.74
CA SER A 89 -1.63 -8.29 -21.06
C SER A 89 -1.84 -6.77 -21.15
N GLU A 90 -2.27 -6.12 -20.06
CA GLU A 90 -2.54 -4.68 -20.05
C GLU A 90 -1.29 -3.83 -19.75
N ASP A 91 -1.24 -2.64 -20.36
CA ASP A 91 -0.24 -1.62 -20.08
C ASP A 91 -0.34 -1.17 -18.61
N GLN A 92 0.70 -1.49 -17.86
CA GLN A 92 0.81 -1.19 -16.44
C GLN A 92 1.23 0.26 -16.16
N GLY A 93 1.53 1.06 -17.20
CA GLY A 93 1.90 2.46 -17.06
C GLY A 93 3.33 2.66 -16.54
N TYR A 94 4.21 1.69 -16.74
CA TYR A 94 5.65 1.74 -16.49
C TYR A 94 6.35 0.72 -17.40
N GLU A 95 7.66 0.88 -17.63
CA GLU A 95 8.43 -0.08 -18.43
C GLU A 95 8.94 -1.25 -17.59
N ARG A 96 9.60 -0.93 -16.47
CA ARG A 96 10.12 -1.94 -15.54
C ARG A 96 10.20 -1.37 -14.13
N ILE A 97 10.05 -2.23 -13.13
CA ILE A 97 10.36 -1.89 -11.74
C ILE A 97 11.25 -2.99 -11.16
N ASP A 98 12.40 -2.59 -10.63
CA ASP A 98 13.37 -3.48 -9.99
C ASP A 98 13.32 -3.34 -8.47
N GLY A 99 13.56 -4.43 -7.76
CA GLY A 99 13.67 -4.44 -6.29
C GLY A 99 12.36 -4.19 -5.54
N LEU A 100 11.22 -4.19 -6.23
CA LEU A 100 9.91 -3.98 -5.61
C LEU A 100 9.51 -5.20 -4.77
N ARG A 101 9.13 -4.94 -3.52
CA ARG A 101 8.64 -5.94 -2.56
C ARG A 101 7.12 -5.91 -2.50
N PRO A 102 6.44 -6.91 -1.90
CA PRO A 102 5.01 -6.85 -1.66
C PRO A 102 4.62 -5.54 -0.98
N THR A 103 3.68 -4.81 -1.57
CA THR A 103 3.31 -3.46 -1.14
C THR A 103 1.97 -3.43 -0.44
N ILE A 104 1.86 -2.59 0.59
CA ILE A 104 0.60 -2.28 1.29
C ILE A 104 0.36 -0.78 1.18
N ALA A 105 -0.83 -0.40 0.71
CA ALA A 105 -1.25 1.00 0.69
C ALA A 105 -2.09 1.32 1.92
N VAL A 106 -1.63 2.31 2.70
CA VAL A 106 -2.42 2.93 3.75
C VAL A 106 -2.91 4.27 3.23
N LYS A 107 -4.22 4.35 2.94
CA LYS A 107 -4.88 5.57 2.45
C LYS A 107 -5.87 6.09 3.48
N GLN A 108 -6.05 7.41 3.52
CA GLN A 108 -7.19 7.99 4.22
C GLN A 108 -8.45 7.72 3.39
N GLY A 109 -9.12 6.60 3.66
CA GLY A 109 -10.47 6.36 3.17
C GLY A 109 -11.46 7.14 4.04
N ILE A 110 -12.28 8.00 3.45
CA ILE A 110 -13.47 8.54 4.14
C ILE A 110 -14.44 7.38 4.30
N THR A 111 -14.26 6.55 5.32
CA THR A 111 -15.24 5.52 5.64
C THR A 111 -16.43 6.21 6.30
N ARG A 112 -17.42 6.60 5.49
CA ARG A 112 -18.74 6.96 6.02
C ARG A 112 -19.18 5.78 6.90
N GLN A 113 -19.36 6.03 8.19
CA GLN A 113 -19.94 5.05 9.12
C GLN A 113 -21.40 4.84 8.72
N SER A 114 -21.61 4.06 7.66
CA SER A 114 -22.95 3.80 7.12
C SER A 114 -23.68 2.73 7.92
N ASN A 115 -22.95 1.90 8.67
CA ASN A 115 -23.53 0.84 9.49
C ASN A 115 -23.38 1.18 10.98
N PRO A 116 -24.49 1.46 11.69
CA PRO A 116 -24.46 1.78 13.12
C PRO A 116 -23.92 0.63 13.99
N ARG A 117 -23.86 -0.60 13.47
CA ARG A 117 -23.24 -1.76 14.15
C ARG A 117 -21.73 -1.88 13.91
N SER A 118 -21.11 -0.94 13.18
CA SER A 118 -19.65 -0.94 12.94
C SER A 118 -18.94 -0.01 13.92
N VAL A 119 -18.39 -0.59 14.99
CA VAL A 119 -17.57 0.14 15.98
C VAL A 119 -16.08 -0.11 15.77
N VAL A 120 -15.22 0.64 16.45
CA VAL A 120 -13.75 0.46 16.40
C VAL A 120 -13.36 -0.99 16.62
N GLY A 121 -13.93 -1.65 17.62
CA GLY A 121 -13.65 -3.06 17.93
C GLY A 121 -14.01 -4.05 16.81
N THR A 122 -15.00 -3.73 15.96
CA THR A 122 -15.32 -4.56 14.78
C THR A 122 -14.30 -4.39 13.66
N ARG A 123 -13.67 -3.20 13.56
CA ARG A 123 -12.68 -2.91 12.51
C ARG A 123 -11.28 -3.40 12.86
N THR A 124 -10.91 -3.30 14.13
CA THR A 124 -9.62 -3.79 14.63
C THR A 124 -9.63 -5.29 14.89
N GLY A 125 -10.79 -5.93 14.89
CA GLY A 125 -10.96 -7.33 15.29
C GLY A 125 -10.88 -7.57 16.80
N SER A 126 -10.65 -6.53 17.61
CA SER A 126 -10.56 -6.68 19.07
C SER A 126 -11.86 -7.18 19.69
N LEU A 127 -13.00 -6.81 19.12
CA LEU A 127 -14.30 -7.31 19.59
C LEU A 127 -14.43 -8.82 19.40
N SER A 128 -13.92 -9.37 18.30
CA SER A 128 -13.93 -10.81 18.05
C SER A 128 -13.02 -11.56 19.03
N LEU A 129 -11.87 -10.99 19.38
CA LEU A 129 -10.97 -11.55 20.39
C LEU A 129 -11.62 -11.54 21.78
N LEU A 130 -12.22 -10.41 22.19
CA LEU A 130 -12.94 -10.31 23.45
C LEU A 130 -14.09 -11.33 23.50
N ALA A 131 -14.87 -11.45 22.43
CA ALA A 131 -15.97 -12.40 22.36
C ALA A 131 -15.51 -13.86 22.48
N ALA A 132 -14.35 -14.21 21.91
CA ALA A 132 -13.76 -15.54 22.08
C ALA A 132 -13.32 -15.77 23.54
N LEU A 133 -12.67 -14.78 24.16
CA LEU A 133 -12.26 -14.85 25.57
C LEU A 133 -13.45 -15.00 26.52
N PHE A 134 -14.53 -14.24 26.33
CA PHE A 134 -15.73 -14.35 27.15
C PHE A 134 -16.45 -15.68 26.97
N ALA A 135 -16.48 -16.21 25.74
CA ALA A 135 -17.03 -17.53 25.46
C ALA A 135 -16.25 -18.63 26.17
N ASP A 136 -14.92 -18.60 26.09
CA ASP A 136 -14.05 -19.57 26.76
C ASP A 136 -14.23 -19.52 28.28
N HIS A 137 -14.14 -18.33 28.88
CA HIS A 137 -14.29 -18.15 30.32
C HIS A 137 -15.69 -18.52 30.82
N HIS A 138 -16.75 -18.24 30.05
CA HIS A 138 -18.10 -18.68 30.39
C HIS A 138 -18.20 -20.20 30.46
N ASN A 139 -17.67 -20.89 29.44
CA ASN A 139 -17.76 -22.34 29.35
C ASN A 139 -16.95 -23.07 30.44
N GLN A 140 -15.93 -22.41 31.01
CA GLN A 140 -15.16 -22.93 32.14
C GLN A 140 -15.90 -22.82 33.48
N LEU A 141 -16.66 -21.74 33.69
CA LEU A 141 -17.34 -21.50 34.97
C LEU A 141 -18.75 -22.08 35.04
N ASP A 142 -19.43 -22.22 33.91
CA ASP A 142 -20.87 -22.51 33.88
C ASP A 142 -21.16 -23.87 33.24
N LEU A 143 -20.66 -24.94 33.88
CA LEU A 143 -20.72 -26.34 33.40
C LEU A 143 -22.14 -26.91 33.24
N GLY A 144 -23.15 -26.28 33.85
CA GLY A 144 -24.54 -26.71 33.78
C GLY A 144 -25.32 -26.17 32.57
N ASN A 145 -24.78 -25.17 31.88
CA ASN A 145 -25.42 -24.51 30.73
C ASN A 145 -24.77 -24.94 29.40
N PRO A 146 -25.51 -24.88 28.28
CA PRO A 146 -24.94 -25.20 26.97
C PRO A 146 -23.80 -24.23 26.63
N PRO A 147 -22.74 -24.72 25.96
CA PRO A 147 -21.56 -23.91 25.69
C PRO A 147 -21.92 -22.71 24.79
N LYS A 148 -21.55 -21.51 25.23
CA LYS A 148 -21.71 -20.30 24.44
C LYS A 148 -20.56 -20.16 23.48
N ARG A 149 -20.89 -19.86 22.22
CA ARG A 149 -19.94 -19.47 21.17
C ARG A 149 -19.67 -17.97 21.21
N SER A 150 -18.55 -17.53 20.63
CA SER A 150 -18.20 -16.10 20.49
C SER A 150 -19.34 -15.26 19.88
N SER A 151 -20.13 -15.82 18.97
CA SER A 151 -21.30 -15.16 18.37
C SER A 151 -22.33 -14.66 19.40
N HIS A 152 -22.47 -15.32 20.55
CA HIS A 152 -23.39 -14.89 21.62
C HIS A 152 -22.92 -13.64 22.36
N PHE A 153 -21.64 -13.29 22.24
CA PHE A 153 -21.04 -12.10 22.84
C PHE A 153 -20.84 -10.97 21.82
N LEU A 154 -21.43 -11.11 20.63
CA LEU A 154 -21.32 -10.15 19.54
C LEU A 154 -22.68 -9.50 19.25
N PHE A 155 -22.80 -8.20 19.54
CA PHE A 155 -24.03 -7.44 19.28
C PHE A 155 -24.38 -7.32 17.79
N ASN A 156 -23.42 -7.57 16.90
CA ASN A 156 -23.60 -7.56 15.44
C ASN A 156 -23.87 -8.96 14.86
N SER A 157 -24.00 -9.99 15.71
CA SER A 157 -24.42 -11.34 15.34
C SER A 157 -25.89 -11.56 15.70
N PRO A 158 -26.65 -12.35 14.92
CA PRO A 158 -28.03 -12.72 15.27
C PRO A 158 -28.17 -13.38 16.65
N GLN A 159 -27.14 -14.10 17.11
CA GLN A 159 -27.19 -14.82 18.39
C GLN A 159 -26.85 -13.93 19.60
N GLY A 160 -26.11 -12.85 19.39
CA GLY A 160 -25.66 -11.93 20.45
C GLY A 160 -26.31 -10.55 20.38
N MET A 161 -27.19 -10.30 19.41
CA MET A 161 -27.92 -9.04 19.30
C MET A 161 -29.08 -8.99 20.29
N CYS A 162 -29.29 -7.82 20.90
CA CYS A 162 -30.52 -7.55 21.62
C CYS A 162 -31.70 -7.52 20.63
N LEU A 163 -32.78 -8.22 20.96
CA LEU A 163 -34.04 -8.10 20.24
C LEU A 163 -34.63 -6.72 20.59
N GLN A 164 -34.92 -5.91 19.57
CA GLN A 164 -35.66 -4.65 19.70
C GLN A 164 -37.16 -4.92 19.72
#